data_AF-A0A958YC33-F1
#
_entry.id   AF-A0A958YC33-F1
#
_cell.length_a   1.000
_cell.length_b   1.000
_cell.length_c   1.000
_cell.angle_alpha   90.00
_cell.angle_beta   90.00
_cell.angle_gamma   90.00
#
_symmetry.space_group_name_H-M   'P 1'
#
loop_
_entity.id
_entity.type
_entity.pdbx_description
1 polymer ?
#
loop_
_entity_poly.entity_id
_entity_poly.type
_entity_poly.pdbx_seq_one_letter_code
_entity_poly.pdbx_strand_id
1 'polypeptide(L)'
;MRPFIHYFLHFGFPLLIALIFFGKDWKKVYVIFLATMLVDLDHLFATPIFQADRCSINFHPLHTYYAMTVYVVLLFLKKPFNLIGLGLVFHMATDWIDCLLM
;
A
#
# COMPACT_ATOMS: atom_id res chain seq x y z
N MET A 1 3.21 -19.49 -3.17
CA MET A 1 2.22 -18.66 -3.90
C MET A 1 2.08 -17.26 -3.31
N ARG A 2 2.08 -17.11 -1.97
CA ARG A 2 2.02 -15.82 -1.28
C ARG A 2 2.93 -14.71 -1.85
N PRO A 3 4.26 -14.89 -2.06
CA PRO A 3 5.10 -13.80 -2.58
C PRO A 3 4.69 -13.31 -3.97
N PHE A 4 4.19 -14.22 -4.83
CA PHE A 4 3.70 -13.84 -6.15
C PHE A 4 2.46 -12.96 -6.04
N ILE A 5 1.51 -13.33 -5.17
CA ILE A 5 0.30 -12.55 -4.91
C ILE A 5 0.67 -11.18 -4.33
N HIS A 6 1.55 -11.16 -3.34
CA HIS A 6 2.04 -9.95 -2.68
C HIS A 6 2.62 -8.94 -3.67
N TYR A 7 3.64 -9.33 -4.44
CA TYR A 7 4.28 -8.44 -5.41
C TYR A 7 3.34 -8.07 -6.56
N PHE A 8 2.47 -8.98 -7.01
CA PHE A 8 1.48 -8.64 -8.01
C PHE A 8 0.49 -7.58 -7.49
N LEU A 9 0.02 -7.70 -6.26
CA LEU A 9 -0.89 -6.74 -5.66
C LEU A 9 -0.19 -5.41 -5.32
N HIS A 10 1.09 -5.37 -4.98
CA HIS A 10 1.79 -4.10 -4.74
C HIS A 10 2.20 -3.36 -6.03
N PHE A 11 2.47 -4.07 -7.12
CA PHE A 11 3.03 -3.46 -8.34
C PHE A 11 2.16 -3.66 -9.59
N GLY A 12 1.75 -4.90 -9.86
CA GLY A 12 0.98 -5.24 -11.07
C GLY A 12 -0.46 -4.72 -11.04
N PHE A 13 -1.17 -4.93 -9.94
CA PHE A 13 -2.57 -4.54 -9.81
C PHE A 13 -2.76 -3.01 -9.79
N PRO A 14 -1.91 -2.20 -9.11
CA PRO A 14 -1.99 -0.75 -9.19
C PRO A 14 -1.78 -0.22 -10.61
N LEU A 15 -0.95 -0.88 -11.42
CA LEU A 15 -0.80 -0.56 -12.84
C LEU A 15 -2.12 -0.80 -13.59
N LEU A 16 -2.78 -1.94 -13.35
CA LEU A 16 -4.08 -2.24 -13.96
C LEU A 16 -5.14 -1.19 -13.55
N ILE A 17 -5.20 -0.83 -12.27
CA ILE A 17 -6.09 0.25 -11.78
C ILE A 17 -5.77 1.56 -12.53
N ALA A 18 -4.50 1.95 -12.62
CA ALA A 18 -4.09 3.17 -13.30
C ALA A 18 -4.50 3.18 -14.78
N LEU A 19 -4.29 2.07 -15.49
CA LEU A 19 -4.61 1.93 -16.91
C LEU A 19 -6.12 1.97 -17.18
N ILE A 20 -6.90 1.25 -16.37
CA ILE A 20 -8.36 1.10 -16.59
C ILE A 20 -9.10 2.38 -16.18
N PHE A 21 -8.76 2.98 -15.05
CA PHE A 21 -9.57 4.05 -14.45
C PHE A 21 -9.08 5.47 -14.74
N PHE A 22 -7.80 5.66 -15.12
CA PHE A 22 -7.20 7.00 -15.24
C PHE A 22 -6.76 7.39 -16.66
N GLY A 23 -7.02 6.54 -17.65
CA GLY A 23 -6.92 6.89 -19.07
C GLY A 23 -5.60 7.59 -19.42
N LYS A 24 -5.65 8.81 -19.96
CA LYS A 24 -4.45 9.57 -20.38
C LYS A 24 -3.47 9.89 -19.24
N ASP A 25 -3.95 9.98 -18.00
CA ASP A 25 -3.12 10.30 -16.84
C ASP A 25 -2.57 9.05 -16.12
N TRP A 26 -2.79 7.85 -16.66
CA TRP A 26 -2.41 6.57 -16.03
C TRP A 26 -0.96 6.57 -15.53
N LYS A 27 -0.01 7.14 -16.28
CA LYS A 27 1.41 7.20 -15.90
C LYS A 27 1.63 7.99 -14.61
N LYS A 28 0.97 9.15 -14.49
CA LYS A 28 1.08 10.00 -13.29
C LYS A 28 0.50 9.28 -12.08
N VAL A 29 -0.67 8.66 -12.25
CA VAL A 29 -1.34 7.93 -11.16
C VAL A 29 -0.53 6.72 -10.74
N TYR A 30 0.03 5.97 -11.69
CA TYR A 30 0.88 4.82 -11.39
C TYR A 30 2.16 5.24 -10.64
N VAL A 31 2.79 6.36 -11.03
CA VAL A 31 3.94 6.90 -10.27
C VAL A 31 3.54 7.27 -8.84
N ILE A 32 2.34 7.83 -8.63
CA ILE A 32 1.83 8.10 -7.27
C ILE A 32 1.65 6.80 -6.48
N PHE A 33 1.05 5.75 -7.07
CA PHE A 33 0.92 4.45 -6.41
C PHE A 33 2.26 3.77 -6.13
N LEU A 34 3.24 3.90 -7.02
CA LEU A 34 4.60 3.42 -6.73
C LEU A 34 5.25 4.19 -5.58
N ALA A 35 5.01 5.50 -5.50
CA ALA A 35 5.54 6.32 -4.41
C ALA A 35 4.94 5.93 -3.05
N THR A 36 3.70 5.42 -3.00
CA THR A 36 3.10 4.97 -1.72
C THR A 36 3.78 3.73 -1.15
N MET A 37 4.52 2.96 -1.95
CA MET A 37 5.34 1.82 -1.46
C MET A 37 6.42 2.26 -0.47
N LEU A 38 6.80 3.55 -0.47
CA LEU A 38 7.74 4.09 0.53
C LEU A 38 7.22 4.00 1.97
N VAL A 39 5.94 3.69 2.17
CA VAL A 39 5.39 3.41 3.50
C VAL A 39 6.13 2.26 4.19
N ASP A 40 6.62 1.27 3.45
CA ASP A 40 7.37 0.12 3.97
C ASP A 40 8.75 0.49 4.53
N LEU A 41 9.23 1.71 4.31
CA LEU A 41 10.44 2.18 4.98
C LEU A 41 10.28 2.19 6.51
N ASP A 42 9.04 2.14 7.03
CA ASP A 42 8.79 2.02 8.46
C ASP A 42 9.21 0.66 9.04
N HIS A 43 9.44 -0.36 8.22
CA HIS A 43 10.04 -1.63 8.64
C HIS A 43 11.43 -1.43 9.26
N LEU A 44 12.15 -0.36 8.90
CA LEU A 44 13.43 -0.03 9.52
C LEU A 44 13.31 0.30 11.01
N PHE A 45 12.10 0.64 11.48
CA PHE A 45 11.80 0.87 12.90
C PHE A 45 11.26 -0.39 13.61
N ALA A 46 11.09 -1.50 12.90
CA ALA A 46 10.65 -2.77 13.47
C ALA A 46 11.83 -3.58 14.02
N THR A 47 11.59 -4.32 15.11
CA THR A 47 12.54 -5.32 15.65
C THR A 47 11.86 -6.69 15.71
N PRO A 48 12.30 -7.70 14.95
CA PRO A 48 13.36 -7.65 13.93
C PRO A 48 12.96 -6.80 12.71
N ILE A 49 13.92 -6.33 11.91
CA ILE A 49 13.62 -5.53 10.70
C ILE A 49 12.84 -6.38 9.67
N PHE A 50 13.32 -7.60 9.41
CA PHE A 50 12.70 -8.54 8.48
C PHE A 50 12.42 -9.88 9.17
N GLN A 51 11.22 -10.42 8.95
CA GLN A 51 10.81 -11.75 9.37
C GLN A 51 9.75 -12.27 8.38
N ALA A 52 9.96 -13.45 7.81
CA ALA A 52 9.14 -13.97 6.72
C ALA A 52 7.67 -14.21 7.11
N ASP A 53 7.42 -14.65 8.33
CA ASP A 53 6.07 -15.02 8.82
C ASP A 53 5.60 -14.08 9.92
N ARG A 54 5.72 -12.77 9.67
CA ARG A 54 5.20 -11.72 10.54
C ARG A 54 4.07 -10.99 9.84
N CYS A 55 2.99 -10.71 10.57
CA CYS A 55 2.00 -9.75 10.11
C CYS A 55 2.51 -8.32 10.27
N SER A 56 2.60 -7.58 9.17
CA SER A 56 3.01 -6.16 9.15
C SER A 56 1.99 -5.26 9.85
N ILE A 57 0.71 -5.64 9.80
CA ILE A 57 -0.40 -4.86 10.31
C ILE A 57 -0.31 -4.72 11.84
N ASN A 58 -0.36 -3.47 12.29
CA ASN A 58 -0.22 -3.05 13.67
C ASN A 58 1.13 -3.43 14.32
N PHE A 59 2.16 -3.71 13.52
CA PHE A 59 3.50 -4.03 14.01
C PHE A 59 4.48 -2.84 13.91
N HIS A 60 4.46 -2.10 12.81
CA HIS A 60 5.33 -0.93 12.59
C HIS A 60 4.52 0.37 12.42
N PRO A 61 5.14 1.54 12.65
CA PRO A 61 4.42 2.79 12.92
C PRO A 61 3.40 3.22 11.86
N LEU A 62 3.73 3.07 10.58
CA LEU A 62 2.86 3.47 9.46
C LEU A 62 1.83 2.39 9.09
N HIS A 63 1.95 1.20 9.66
CA HIS A 63 1.01 0.09 9.48
C HIS A 63 0.08 -0.08 10.69
N THR A 64 0.01 0.92 11.58
CA THR A 64 -0.94 0.95 12.70
C THR A 64 -2.35 1.31 12.24
N TYR A 65 -3.38 0.90 13.00
CA TYR A 65 -4.76 1.29 12.71
C TYR A 65 -4.97 2.82 12.73
N TYR A 66 -4.18 3.55 13.53
CA TYR A 66 -4.19 5.01 13.55
C TYR A 66 -3.70 5.58 12.22
N ALA A 67 -2.60 5.07 11.67
CA ALA A 67 -2.08 5.48 10.36
C ALA A 67 -3.08 5.15 9.24
N MET A 68 -3.68 3.95 9.25
CA MET A 68 -4.71 3.58 8.28
C MET A 68 -5.92 4.51 8.30
N THR A 69 -6.34 4.94 9.48
CA THR A 69 -7.43 5.92 9.62
C THR A 69 -7.09 7.22 8.89
N VAL A 70 -5.85 7.70 9.00
CA VAL A 70 -5.37 8.87 8.25
C VAL A 70 -5.42 8.60 6.74
N TYR A 71 -5.01 7.42 6.28
CA TYR A 71 -5.03 7.06 4.85
C TYR A 71 -6.44 7.03 4.28
N VAL A 72 -7.41 6.52 5.06
CA VAL A 72 -8.84 6.57 4.71
C VAL A 72 -9.32 8.02 4.64
N VAL A 73 -8.92 8.89 5.58
CA VAL A 73 -9.27 10.32 5.53
C VAL A 73 -8.72 11.00 4.28
N LEU A 74 -7.51 10.65 3.84
CA LEU A 74 -6.91 11.20 2.61
C LEU A 74 -7.80 10.96 1.37
N LEU A 75 -8.58 9.88 1.33
CA LEU A 75 -9.50 9.57 0.22
C LEU A 75 -10.54 10.68 -0.03
N PHE A 76 -10.92 11.41 1.02
CA PHE A 76 -11.95 12.46 0.95
C PHE A 76 -11.37 13.84 0.58
N LEU A 77 -10.05 13.96 0.46
CA LEU A 77 -9.38 15.21 0.07
C LEU A 77 -9.28 15.34 -1.46
N LYS A 78 -8.92 16.53 -1.95
CA LYS A 78 -8.72 16.75 -3.39
C LYS A 78 -7.44 16.08 -3.89
N LYS A 79 -7.34 15.85 -5.20
CA LYS A 79 -6.09 15.40 -5.84
C LYS A 79 -4.93 16.35 -5.47
N PRO A 80 -3.72 15.84 -5.17
CA PRO A 80 -3.31 14.43 -5.28
C PRO A 80 -3.59 13.58 -4.02
N PHE A 81 -4.07 14.16 -2.92
CA PHE A 81 -4.19 13.48 -1.63
C PHE A 81 -5.09 12.24 -1.67
N ASN A 82 -6.21 12.28 -2.40
CA ASN A 82 -7.05 11.10 -2.56
C ASN A 82 -6.37 9.94 -3.31
N LEU A 83 -5.48 10.22 -4.25
CA LEU A 83 -4.72 9.18 -4.96
C LEU A 83 -3.65 8.57 -4.05
N ILE A 84 -3.00 9.41 -3.22
CA ILE A 84 -2.06 8.96 -2.19
C ILE A 84 -2.78 8.08 -1.18
N GLY A 85 -3.95 8.53 -0.67
CA GLY A 85 -4.79 7.75 0.22
C GLY A 85 -5.21 6.43 -0.38
N LEU A 86 -5.61 6.41 -1.66
CA LEU A 86 -6.01 5.19 -2.35
C LEU A 86 -4.85 4.20 -2.47
N GLY A 87 -3.65 4.67 -2.83
CA GLY A 87 -2.44 3.85 -2.89
C GLY A 87 -2.08 3.27 -1.51
N LEU A 88 -2.11 4.08 -0.45
CA LEU A 88 -1.80 3.64 0.91
C LEU A 88 -2.85 2.67 1.47
N VAL A 89 -4.15 2.92 1.26
CA VAL A 89 -5.20 1.97 1.69
C VAL A 89 -5.07 0.65 0.94
N PHE A 90 -4.76 0.71 -0.37
CA PHE A 90 -4.56 -0.49 -1.15
C PHE A 90 -3.31 -1.28 -0.72
N HIS A 91 -2.22 -0.59 -0.37
CA HIS A 91 -1.03 -1.18 0.25
C HIS A 91 -1.38 -1.95 1.52
N MET A 92 -2.09 -1.30 2.45
CA MET A 92 -2.51 -1.94 3.72
C MET A 92 -3.43 -3.15 3.48
N ALA A 93 -4.28 -3.10 2.45
CA ALA A 93 -5.12 -4.23 2.08
C ALA A 93 -4.28 -5.41 1.56
N THR A 94 -3.24 -5.14 0.76
CA THR A 94 -2.31 -6.17 0.29
C THR A 94 -1.56 -6.82 1.45
N ASP A 95 -1.06 -6.03 2.39
CA ASP A 95 -0.36 -6.54 3.58
C ASP A 95 -1.29 -7.32 4.50
N TRP A 96 -2.55 -6.91 4.61
CA TRP A 96 -3.56 -7.66 5.33
C TRP A 96 -3.84 -9.02 4.67
N ILE A 97 -3.89 -9.09 3.34
CA ILE A 97 -4.02 -10.36 2.60
C ILE A 97 -2.80 -11.26 2.90
N ASP A 98 -1.60 -10.70 2.93
CA ASP A 98 -0.40 -11.44 3.35
C ASP A 98 -0.53 -11.99 4.78
N CYS A 99 -1.16 -11.23 5.69
CA CYS A 99 -1.49 -11.72 7.04
C CYS A 99 -2.52 -12.83 7.11
N LEU A 100 -3.34 -13.01 6.07
CA LEU A 100 -4.30 -14.11 5.99
C LEU A 100 -3.72 -15.35 5.29
N LEU A 101 -2.63 -15.17 4.52
CA LEU A 101 -1.99 -16.21 3.72
C LEU A 101 -0.73 -16.80 4.35
N MET A 102 -0.31 -16.29 5.52
CA MET A 102 0.73 -16.89 6.38
C MET A 102 0.23 -18.19 7.01
#